data_AF-A0A8E4R490-F1
#
_entry.id   AF-A0A8E4R490-F1
#
_cell.length_a   1.000
_cell.length_b   1.000
_cell.length_c   1.000
_cell.angle_alpha   90.00
_cell.angle_beta   90.00
_cell.angle_gamma   90.00
#
_symmetry.space_group_name_H-M   'P 1'
#
loop_
_entity.id
_entity.type
_entity.pdbx_description
1 polymer ?
#
loop_
_entity_poly.entity_id
_entity_poly.type
_entity_poly.pdbx_seq_one_letter_code
_entity_poly.pdbx_strand_id
1 'polypeptide(L)'
;MTSARRRAPLPQLALAGVAIALLPAGVAQADPEPVPVPAPVSAGVTGVLNDWQKSVCAPGSFNQDDPAIAARDWPGAVRAGTCASAVNPGLTNGLWITQWTANSDMTSALQRNFMALFASAVSDQTAIITFAVASPEARKSLEPLTKFGFTINPVPPLA
;
A
#
# COMPACT_ATOMS: atom_id res chain seq x y z
N MET A 1 2.18 -39.90 -62.47
CA MET A 1 2.40 -41.29 -62.05
C MET A 1 2.57 -41.29 -60.54
N THR A 2 1.54 -41.66 -59.79
CA THR A 2 1.58 -41.77 -58.33
C THR A 2 1.01 -43.14 -57.99
N SER A 3 1.88 -43.97 -57.43
CA SER A 3 1.71 -45.42 -57.30
C SER A 3 0.81 -45.77 -56.11
N ALA A 4 -0.18 -46.61 -56.36
CA ALA A 4 -1.09 -47.16 -55.37
C ALA A 4 -0.47 -48.38 -54.66
N ARG A 5 -0.68 -48.50 -53.33
CA ARG A 5 -0.51 -49.78 -52.62
C ARG A 5 -1.66 -50.05 -51.63
N ARG A 6 -2.53 -50.95 -52.10
CA ARG A 6 -3.19 -52.10 -51.44
C ARG A 6 -3.99 -51.89 -50.14
N ARG A 7 -5.28 -52.25 -50.25
CA ARG A 7 -6.22 -52.61 -49.17
C ARG A 7 -5.83 -53.93 -48.49
N ALA A 8 -6.16 -54.05 -47.21
CA ALA A 8 -6.48 -55.30 -46.52
C ALA A 8 -7.74 -55.07 -45.62
N PRO A 9 -8.65 -56.06 -45.44
CA PRO A 9 -9.92 -55.86 -44.72
C PRO A 9 -10.01 -56.56 -43.35
N LEU A 10 -10.98 -56.08 -42.53
CA LEU A 10 -11.69 -56.74 -41.42
C LEU A 10 -10.93 -56.94 -40.07
N PRO A 11 -11.62 -57.10 -38.91
CA PRO A 11 -13.08 -57.17 -38.66
C PRO A 11 -13.63 -56.18 -37.61
N GLN A 12 -14.96 -56.09 -37.57
CA GLN A 12 -15.75 -55.47 -36.51
C GLN A 12 -15.48 -56.17 -35.17
N LEU A 13 -15.18 -55.41 -34.12
CA LEU A 13 -15.31 -55.86 -32.74
C LEU A 13 -16.27 -54.92 -32.00
N ALA A 14 -17.24 -55.59 -31.41
CA ALA A 14 -18.44 -55.09 -30.80
C ALA A 14 -18.20 -54.14 -29.63
N LEU A 15 -19.21 -53.30 -29.41
CA LEU A 15 -19.45 -52.52 -28.22
C LEU A 15 -19.15 -53.31 -26.93
N ALA A 16 -18.38 -52.69 -26.04
CA ALA A 16 -18.58 -52.85 -24.61
C ALA A 16 -18.54 -51.44 -24.00
N GLY A 17 -19.70 -51.01 -23.51
CA GLY A 17 -19.94 -49.67 -23.00
C GLY A 17 -19.12 -49.38 -21.74
N VAL A 18 -18.56 -48.17 -21.71
CA VAL A 18 -18.21 -47.49 -20.48
C VAL A 18 -18.98 -46.18 -20.52
N ALA A 19 -20.04 -46.11 -19.72
CA ALA A 19 -20.74 -44.86 -19.45
C ALA A 19 -19.80 -43.97 -18.64
N ILE A 20 -19.16 -43.01 -19.31
CA ILE A 20 -18.45 -41.92 -18.63
C ILE A 20 -19.52 -40.97 -18.12
N ALA A 21 -19.75 -40.98 -16.81
CA ALA A 21 -20.50 -39.94 -16.14
C ALA A 21 -19.75 -38.60 -16.31
N LEU A 22 -20.22 -37.78 -17.24
CA LEU A 22 -19.79 -36.39 -17.39
C LEU A 22 -20.35 -35.60 -16.20
N LEU A 23 -19.50 -35.35 -15.20
CA LEU A 23 -19.75 -34.32 -14.20
C LEU A 23 -19.77 -32.96 -14.93
N PRO A 24 -20.79 -32.11 -14.74
CA PRO A 24 -20.73 -30.76 -15.27
C PRO A 24 -19.57 -30.01 -14.58
N ALA A 25 -18.65 -29.50 -15.39
CA ALA A 25 -17.62 -28.57 -14.98
C ALA A 25 -18.30 -27.33 -14.40
N GLY A 26 -18.44 -27.30 -13.08
CA GLY A 26 -18.71 -26.09 -12.35
C GLY A 26 -17.53 -25.16 -12.59
N VAL A 27 -17.75 -24.12 -13.38
CA VAL A 27 -16.89 -22.94 -13.37
C VAL A 27 -16.87 -22.44 -11.93
N ALA A 28 -15.80 -22.75 -11.21
CA ALA A 28 -15.47 -22.08 -9.97
C ALA A 28 -15.23 -20.62 -10.36
N GLN A 29 -16.28 -19.81 -10.27
CA GLN A 29 -16.20 -18.37 -10.35
C GLN A 29 -15.29 -18.01 -9.17
N ALA A 30 -14.03 -17.71 -9.48
CA ALA A 30 -13.10 -17.16 -8.51
C ALA A 30 -13.82 -15.96 -7.89
N ASP A 31 -13.99 -16.01 -6.57
CA ASP A 31 -14.42 -14.86 -5.79
C ASP A 31 -13.55 -13.68 -6.24
N PRO A 32 -14.12 -12.54 -6.70
CA PRO A 32 -13.29 -11.39 -7.03
C PRO A 32 -12.43 -11.06 -5.81
N GLU A 33 -11.11 -10.97 -6.02
CA GLU A 33 -10.17 -10.53 -4.97
C GLU A 33 -10.77 -9.33 -4.23
N PRO A 34 -10.74 -9.31 -2.89
CA PRO A 34 -11.17 -8.13 -2.14
C PRO A 34 -10.40 -6.93 -2.68
N VAL A 35 -11.13 -5.95 -3.24
CA VAL A 35 -10.58 -4.67 -3.64
C VAL A 35 -9.72 -4.16 -2.47
N PRO A 36 -8.45 -3.77 -2.68
CA PRO A 36 -7.61 -3.28 -1.59
C PRO A 36 -8.35 -2.18 -0.85
N VAL A 37 -8.70 -2.44 0.41
CA VAL A 37 -9.33 -1.45 1.26
C VAL A 37 -8.34 -0.28 1.34
N PRO A 38 -8.74 0.95 0.98
CA PRO A 38 -7.88 2.11 1.16
C PRO A 38 -7.41 2.15 2.61
N ALA A 39 -6.10 2.30 2.82
CA ALA A 39 -5.52 2.40 4.16
C ALA A 39 -6.35 3.35 5.04
N PRO A 40 -6.78 2.92 6.25
CA PRO A 40 -7.77 3.66 7.01
C PRO A 40 -7.13 4.94 7.55
N VAL A 41 -7.64 6.07 7.11
CA VAL A 41 -7.41 7.34 7.80
C VAL A 41 -8.03 7.22 9.19
N SER A 42 -7.28 7.54 10.24
CA SER A 42 -7.78 7.37 11.61
C SER A 42 -8.94 8.35 11.87
N ALA A 43 -10.13 7.82 12.16
CA ALA A 43 -11.29 8.63 12.56
C ALA A 43 -11.16 9.06 14.03
N GLY A 44 -11.61 10.28 14.36
CA GLY A 44 -11.63 10.76 15.76
C GLY A 44 -10.26 11.17 16.33
N VAL A 45 -9.27 11.44 15.46
CA VAL A 45 -7.99 12.01 15.88
C VAL A 45 -8.18 13.41 16.46
N THR A 46 -7.49 13.69 17.56
CA THR A 46 -7.54 14.96 18.29
C THR A 46 -6.29 15.81 18.06
N GLY A 47 -6.36 17.11 18.38
CA GLY A 47 -5.24 18.04 18.21
C GLY A 47 -5.11 18.55 16.78
N VAL A 48 -4.03 19.29 16.52
CA VAL A 48 -3.73 19.90 15.22
C VAL A 48 -2.33 19.51 14.73
N LEU A 49 -2.06 19.72 13.44
CA LEU A 49 -0.79 19.39 12.79
C LEU A 49 0.45 19.81 13.61
N ASN A 50 0.46 21.05 14.13
CA ASN A 50 1.57 21.57 14.92
C ASN A 50 1.85 20.72 16.18
N ASP A 51 0.82 20.23 16.86
CA ASP A 51 0.97 19.41 18.07
C ASP A 51 1.44 18.01 17.73
N TRP A 52 0.93 17.45 16.63
CA TRP A 52 1.36 16.16 16.11
C TRP A 52 2.84 16.20 15.72
N GLN A 53 3.25 17.21 14.95
CA GLN A 53 4.65 17.41 14.55
C GLN A 53 5.57 17.57 15.76
N LYS A 54 5.22 18.43 16.73
CA LYS A 54 6.01 18.61 17.96
C LYS A 54 6.15 17.33 18.79
N SER A 55 5.21 16.39 18.67
CA SER A 55 5.27 15.13 19.40
C SER A 55 6.27 14.12 18.83
N VAL A 56 6.57 14.22 17.53
CA VAL A 56 7.43 13.25 16.83
C VAL A 56 8.74 13.83 16.35
N CYS A 57 8.83 15.14 16.14
CA CYS A 57 10.02 15.82 15.67
C CYS A 57 10.87 16.35 16.83
N ALA A 58 12.19 16.18 16.74
CA ALA A 58 13.12 16.86 17.64
C ALA A 58 12.97 18.39 17.48
N PRO A 59 13.14 19.17 18.56
CA PRO A 59 12.94 20.62 18.51
C PRO A 59 13.74 21.30 17.40
N GLY A 60 13.06 22.10 16.56
CA GLY A 60 13.68 22.86 15.47
C GLY A 60 14.22 22.02 14.31
N SER A 61 13.96 20.70 14.27
CA SER A 61 14.51 19.81 13.24
C SER A 61 13.64 19.66 11.99
N PHE A 62 12.40 20.15 12.01
CA PHE A 62 11.53 20.05 10.84
C PHE A 62 12.04 20.97 9.72
N ASN A 63 12.25 20.38 8.56
CA ASN A 63 12.61 21.06 7.34
C ASN A 63 11.55 20.75 6.28
N GLN A 64 10.93 21.80 5.75
CA GLN A 64 9.98 21.65 4.65
C GLN A 64 10.77 21.50 3.34
N ASP A 65 10.37 20.54 2.52
CA ASP A 65 11.01 20.34 1.23
C ASP A 65 10.73 21.51 0.30
N ASP A 66 11.68 21.78 -0.60
CA ASP A 66 11.43 22.64 -1.75
C ASP A 66 10.27 22.05 -2.58
N PRO A 67 9.31 22.87 -3.07
CA PRO A 67 8.18 22.35 -3.81
C PRO A 67 8.53 21.47 -5.02
N ALA A 68 9.64 21.73 -5.72
CA ALA A 68 10.08 20.90 -6.84
C ALA A 68 10.65 19.56 -6.37
N ILE A 69 11.33 19.54 -5.22
CA ILE A 69 11.78 18.29 -4.58
C ILE A 69 10.59 17.49 -4.09
N ALA A 70 9.65 18.13 -3.39
CA ALA A 70 8.42 17.50 -2.92
C ALA A 70 7.62 16.87 -4.07
N ALA A 71 7.43 17.59 -5.19
CA ALA A 71 6.71 17.05 -6.34
C ALA A 71 7.40 15.85 -7.00
N ARG A 72 8.75 15.80 -6.96
CA ARG A 72 9.54 14.69 -7.52
C ARG A 72 9.52 13.46 -6.62
N ASP A 73 9.75 13.66 -5.33
CA ASP A 73 9.94 12.57 -4.36
C ASP A 73 8.59 12.09 -3.81
N TRP A 74 7.61 12.98 -3.69
CA TRP A 74 6.25 12.71 -3.23
C TRP A 74 5.18 13.17 -4.25
N PRO A 75 5.07 12.52 -5.43
CA PRO A 75 4.13 12.94 -6.47
C PRO A 75 2.68 12.92 -5.97
N GLY A 76 1.97 14.05 -6.10
CA GLY A 76 0.60 14.23 -5.60
C GLY A 76 0.52 14.81 -4.18
N ALA A 77 1.65 14.96 -3.47
CA ALA A 77 1.66 15.66 -2.19
C ALA A 77 1.52 17.17 -2.42
N VAL A 78 0.69 17.81 -1.60
CA VAL A 78 0.57 19.26 -1.52
C VAL A 78 1.76 19.86 -0.78
N ARG A 79 2.26 19.14 0.23
CA ARG A 79 3.44 19.50 1.02
C ARG A 79 4.18 18.24 1.46
N ALA A 80 5.49 18.35 1.56
CA ALA A 80 6.36 17.34 2.13
C ALA A 80 7.45 18.01 2.97
N GLY A 81 7.99 17.27 3.92
CA GLY A 81 9.13 17.66 4.72
C GLY A 81 9.60 16.50 5.59
N THR A 82 10.75 16.70 6.22
CA THR A 82 11.36 15.72 7.11
C THR A 82 11.72 16.35 8.44
N CYS A 83 11.87 15.51 9.46
CA CYS A 83 12.48 15.92 10.71
C CYS A 83 13.32 14.80 11.32
N ALA A 84 14.18 15.17 12.26
CA ALA A 84 14.80 14.19 13.14
C ALA A 84 13.75 13.72 14.16
N SER A 85 13.77 12.44 14.51
CA SER A 85 12.83 11.90 15.50
C SER A 85 13.14 12.42 16.91
N ALA A 86 12.11 12.86 17.64
CA ALA A 86 12.20 13.30 19.03
C ALA A 86 12.64 12.18 19.99
N VAL A 87 12.36 10.93 19.64
CA VAL A 87 12.54 9.75 20.50
C VAL A 87 13.56 8.75 19.92
N ASN A 88 14.01 8.98 18.69
CA ASN A 88 15.05 8.19 18.04
C ASN A 88 16.16 9.10 17.48
N PRO A 89 17.15 9.51 18.29
CA PRO A 89 18.19 10.44 17.85
C PRO A 89 19.06 9.92 16.70
N GLY A 90 19.07 8.60 16.45
CA GLY A 90 19.75 8.01 15.28
C GLY A 90 18.98 8.14 13.96
N LEU A 91 17.73 8.61 14.00
CA LEU A 91 16.87 8.80 12.82
C LEU A 91 16.86 10.27 12.40
N THR A 92 18.00 10.76 11.92
CA THR A 92 18.16 12.12 11.39
C THR A 92 17.50 12.21 10.02
N ASN A 93 16.50 13.09 9.87
CA ASN A 93 15.71 13.27 8.63
C ASN A 93 15.02 11.99 8.12
N GLY A 94 14.76 11.02 9.00
CA GLY A 94 14.13 9.75 8.62
C GLY A 94 12.64 9.65 8.97
N LEU A 95 12.05 10.72 9.52
CA LEU A 95 10.61 10.84 9.71
C LEU A 95 10.06 11.83 8.67
N TRP A 96 9.22 11.31 7.78
CA TRP A 96 8.58 12.06 6.70
C TRP A 96 7.21 12.54 7.12
N ILE A 97 6.89 13.80 6.82
CA ILE A 97 5.60 14.42 7.09
C ILE A 97 5.07 14.97 5.77
N THR A 98 3.98 14.39 5.29
CA THR A 98 3.40 14.70 3.98
C THR A 98 1.93 15.04 4.08
N GLN A 99 1.44 15.82 3.11
CA GLN A 99 0.05 16.28 3.04
C GLN A 99 -0.54 15.94 1.67
N TRP A 100 -1.74 15.37 1.65
CA TRP A 100 -2.39 14.86 0.46
C TRP A 100 -3.85 15.31 0.37
N THR A 101 -4.40 15.33 -0.84
CA THR A 101 -5.83 15.51 -1.09
C THR A 101 -6.55 14.20 -1.39
N ALA A 102 -5.82 13.14 -1.75
CA ALA A 102 -6.36 11.83 -2.08
C ALA A 102 -5.58 10.68 -1.41
N ASN A 103 -6.31 9.68 -0.90
CA ASN A 103 -5.72 8.49 -0.28
C ASN A 103 -4.95 7.62 -1.29
N SER A 104 -5.37 7.60 -2.57
CA SER A 104 -4.67 6.88 -3.63
C SER A 104 -3.25 7.40 -3.81
N ASP A 105 -3.11 8.72 -3.90
CA ASP A 105 -1.83 9.39 -4.15
C ASP A 105 -0.89 9.17 -2.96
N MET A 106 -1.42 9.33 -1.73
CA MET A 106 -0.71 9.01 -0.50
C MET A 106 -0.18 7.57 -0.52
N THR A 107 -1.05 6.59 -0.77
CA THR A 107 -0.68 5.17 -0.67
C THR A 107 0.34 4.80 -1.73
N SER A 108 0.13 5.21 -2.98
CA SER A 108 1.07 4.97 -4.08
C SER A 108 2.44 5.62 -3.83
N ALA A 109 2.48 6.83 -3.26
CA ALA A 109 3.74 7.50 -2.96
C ALA A 109 4.48 6.86 -1.78
N LEU A 110 3.77 6.43 -0.73
CA LEU A 110 4.37 5.68 0.39
C LEU A 110 5.03 4.38 -0.10
N GLN A 111 4.35 3.66 -1.00
CA GLN A 111 4.87 2.44 -1.62
C GLN A 111 6.11 2.72 -2.49
N ARG A 112 6.02 3.71 -3.37
CA ARG A 112 7.12 4.10 -4.28
C ARG A 112 8.38 4.51 -3.54
N ASN A 113 8.22 5.13 -2.37
CA ASN A 113 9.34 5.57 -1.53
C ASN A 113 9.77 4.51 -0.50
N PHE A 114 9.28 3.28 -0.61
CA PHE A 114 9.63 2.18 0.29
C PHE A 114 9.44 2.53 1.77
N MET A 115 8.39 3.29 2.08
CA MET A 115 8.01 3.51 3.47
C MET A 115 7.54 2.20 4.09
N ALA A 116 7.89 1.96 5.34
CA ALA A 116 7.54 0.73 6.05
C ALA A 116 6.29 0.90 6.90
N LEU A 117 6.21 2.01 7.63
CA LEU A 117 5.13 2.31 8.55
C LEU A 117 4.65 3.74 8.33
N PHE A 118 3.36 3.97 8.53
CA PHE A 118 2.78 5.30 8.50
C PHE A 118 1.62 5.44 9.51
N ALA A 119 1.33 6.68 9.86
CA ALA A 119 0.15 7.07 10.61
C ALA A 119 -0.48 8.27 9.91
N SER A 120 -1.79 8.24 9.65
CA SER A 120 -2.46 9.34 8.94
C SER A 120 -3.80 9.74 9.55
N ALA A 121 -4.15 11.02 9.36
CA ALA A 121 -5.39 11.63 9.81
C ALA A 121 -5.85 12.71 8.81
N VAL A 122 -7.16 12.97 8.72
CA VAL A 122 -7.67 14.15 8.00
C VAL A 122 -7.60 15.35 8.95
N SER A 123 -6.90 16.40 8.54
CA SER A 123 -6.93 17.69 9.25
C SER A 123 -8.26 18.40 9.00
N ASP A 124 -8.64 19.28 9.91
CA ASP A 124 -9.68 20.31 9.75
C ASP A 124 -9.67 21.03 8.38
N GLN A 125 -8.51 21.16 7.74
CA GLN A 125 -8.29 21.72 6.40
C GLN A 125 -8.56 20.74 5.23
N THR A 126 -9.29 19.64 5.46
CA THR A 126 -9.64 18.57 4.49
C THR A 126 -8.47 17.76 3.91
N ALA A 127 -7.24 18.05 4.33
CA ALA A 127 -6.06 17.36 3.84
C ALA A 127 -5.72 16.13 4.70
N ILE A 128 -5.22 15.09 4.06
CA ILE A 128 -4.69 13.90 4.73
C ILE A 128 -3.25 14.20 5.14
N ILE A 129 -2.98 14.24 6.44
CA ILE A 129 -1.64 14.38 6.99
C ILE A 129 -1.11 12.99 7.27
N THR A 130 0.12 12.72 6.82
CA THR A 130 0.77 11.42 6.96
C THR A 130 2.15 11.59 7.58
N PHE A 131 2.42 10.80 8.61
CA PHE A 131 3.72 10.64 9.25
C PHE A 131 4.26 9.26 8.90
N ALA A 132 5.44 9.16 8.29
CA ALA A 132 5.96 7.89 7.79
C ALA A 132 7.46 7.70 8.10
N VAL A 133 7.85 6.42 8.21
CA VAL A 133 9.25 6.00 8.39
C VAL A 133 9.57 4.85 7.44
N ALA A 134 10.82 4.82 6.95
CA ALA A 134 11.29 3.82 5.98
C ALA A 134 11.65 2.47 6.61
N SER A 135 11.75 2.38 7.93
CA SER A 135 12.19 1.17 8.64
C SER A 135 11.14 0.75 9.69
N PRO A 136 10.76 -0.54 9.75
CA PRO A 136 9.88 -1.04 10.80
C PRO A 136 10.43 -0.81 12.22
N GLU A 137 11.75 -0.88 12.39
CA GLU A 137 12.45 -0.68 13.66
C GLU A 137 12.30 0.78 14.17
N ALA A 138 12.00 1.72 13.28
CA ALA A 138 11.74 3.10 13.61
C ALA A 138 10.32 3.38 14.13
N ARG A 139 9.47 2.35 14.33
CA ARG A 139 8.08 2.46 14.83
C ARG A 139 7.93 3.39 16.03
N LYS A 140 8.87 3.31 16.99
CA LYS A 140 8.88 4.15 18.19
C LYS A 140 8.79 5.65 17.89
N SER A 141 9.26 6.08 16.73
CA SER A 141 9.19 7.49 16.28
C SER A 141 7.78 7.96 15.97
N LEU A 142 6.85 7.05 15.69
CA LEU A 142 5.43 7.34 15.43
C LEU A 142 4.55 7.11 16.67
N GLU A 143 5.02 6.37 17.67
CA GLU A 143 4.26 6.05 18.90
C GLU A 143 3.68 7.29 19.62
N PRO A 144 4.36 8.45 19.69
CA PRO A 144 3.78 9.65 20.29
C PRO A 144 2.46 10.11 19.65
N LEU A 145 2.18 9.74 18.39
CA LEU A 145 0.93 10.08 17.71
C LEU A 145 -0.27 9.32 18.28
N THR A 146 -0.05 8.16 18.91
CA THR A 146 -1.12 7.33 19.48
C THR A 146 -1.89 8.06 20.59
N LYS A 147 -1.24 9.00 21.30
CA LYS A 147 -1.89 9.85 22.32
C LYS A 147 -2.98 10.76 21.75
N PHE A 148 -2.92 11.03 20.45
CA PHE A 148 -3.91 11.81 19.71
C PHE A 148 -4.96 10.93 19.03
N GLY A 149 -4.83 9.60 19.11
CA GLY A 149 -5.74 8.64 18.47
C GLY A 149 -5.29 8.12 17.11
N PHE A 150 -4.05 8.40 16.68
CA PHE A 150 -3.53 7.82 15.44
C PHE A 150 -3.33 6.31 15.56
N THR A 151 -3.67 5.59 14.50
CA THR A 151 -3.27 4.20 14.29
C THR A 151 -2.02 4.14 13.41
N ILE A 152 -1.01 3.35 13.83
CA ILE A 152 0.21 3.12 13.05
C ILE A 152 0.01 1.85 12.21
N ASN A 153 -0.02 2.04 10.88
CA ASN A 153 -0.28 1.00 9.90
C ASN A 153 1.02 0.63 9.13
N PRO A 154 1.18 -0.63 8.72
CA PRO A 154 2.17 -0.98 7.71
C PRO A 154 1.76 -0.41 6.35
N VAL A 155 2.74 0.02 5.56
CA VAL A 155 2.49 0.38 4.15
C VAL A 155 2.19 -0.91 3.38
N PRO A 156 1.08 -0.98 2.62
CA PRO A 156 0.77 -2.17 1.82
C PRO A 156 1.87 -2.42 0.77
N PRO A 157 2.21 -3.69 0.45
CA PRO A 157 3.18 -3.98 -0.59
C PRO A 157 2.69 -3.49 -1.97
N LEU A 158 3.63 -3.26 -2.89
CA LEU A 158 3.31 -3.06 -4.30
C LEU A 158 2.66 -4.35 -4.84
N ALA A 159 1.48 -4.21 -5.45
CA ALA A 159 0.80 -5.30 -6.15
C ALA A 159 1.41 -5.55 -7.53
#